data_AF-A0A2U3LWJ6-F1
#
_entry.id   AF-A0A2U3LWJ6-F1
#
_cell.length_a   1.000
_cell.length_b   1.000
_cell.length_c   1.000
_cell.angle_alpha   90.00
_cell.angle_beta   90.00
_cell.angle_gamma   90.00
#
_symmetry.space_group_name_H-M   'P 1'
#
loop_
_entity.id
_entity.type
_entity.pdbx_description
1 polymer ?
#
loop_
_entity_poly.entity_id
_entity_poly.type
_entity_poly.pdbx_seq_one_letter_code
_entity_poly.pdbx_strand_id
1 'polypeptide(L)'
;MGQMSAQAKIFTDRLFAQYHPRFSPQFKERNAAKKLVLVFDQGNPDSSLFQSYYDYTKNMFQLLEFDVKDVVVVAGIRNEPAHERKDLHTAMKDIGSSLVSE
;
A
#
# COMPACT_ATOMS: atom_id res chain seq x y z
N MET A 1 -12.50 -2.03 13.97
CA MET A 1 -11.84 -2.80 12.88
C MET A 1 -10.93 -1.85 12.13
N GLY A 2 -9.61 -2.05 12.19
CA GLY A 2 -8.65 -1.31 11.34
C GLY A 2 -8.52 -2.04 10.02
N GLN A 3 -9.14 -1.50 8.98
CA GLN A 3 -9.19 -2.07 7.63
C GLN A 3 -9.12 -0.91 6.61
N MET A 4 -8.78 -1.23 5.37
CA MET A 4 -8.85 -0.29 4.26
C MET A 4 -10.28 0.21 4.04
N SER A 5 -10.41 1.36 3.37
CA SER A 5 -11.72 1.92 3.01
C SER A 5 -12.50 0.98 2.08
N ALA A 6 -13.83 1.11 2.07
CA ALA A 6 -14.68 0.35 1.15
C ALA A 6 -14.30 0.59 -0.32
N GLN A 7 -13.92 1.83 -0.65
CA GLN A 7 -13.46 2.23 -1.98
C GLN A 7 -12.18 1.47 -2.36
N ALA A 8 -11.19 1.41 -1.46
CA ALA A 8 -9.96 0.67 -1.69
C ALA A 8 -10.21 -0.85 -1.78
N LYS A 9 -11.15 -1.38 -0.99
CA LYS A 9 -11.48 -2.82 -0.99
C LYS A 9 -12.07 -3.27 -2.32
N ILE A 10 -13.03 -2.52 -2.88
CA ILE A 10 -13.65 -2.86 -4.17
C ILE A 10 -12.61 -2.87 -5.29
N PHE A 11 -11.66 -1.92 -5.27
CA PHE A 11 -10.55 -1.90 -6.23
C PHE A 11 -9.64 -3.12 -6.05
N THR A 12 -9.18 -3.38 -4.83
CA THR A 12 -8.29 -4.49 -4.49
C THR A 12 -8.88 -5.84 -4.88
N ASP A 13 -10.17 -6.06 -4.62
CA ASP A 13 -10.83 -7.33 -4.94
C ASP A 13 -10.85 -7.65 -6.44
N ARG A 14 -10.92 -6.61 -7.29
CA ARG A 14 -10.87 -6.79 -8.74
C ARG A 14 -9.46 -7.12 -9.25
N LEU A 15 -8.42 -6.82 -8.48
CA LEU A 15 -7.04 -7.16 -8.87
C LEU A 15 -6.80 -8.66 -8.87
N PHE A 16 -7.47 -9.43 -8.01
CA PHE A 16 -7.37 -10.90 -8.02
C PHE A 16 -7.76 -11.49 -9.38
N ALA A 17 -8.84 -11.00 -9.98
CA ALA A 17 -9.27 -11.45 -11.28
C ALA A 17 -8.27 -11.11 -12.40
N GLN A 18 -7.36 -10.15 -12.20
CA GLN A 18 -6.39 -9.70 -13.22
C GLN A 18 -4.97 -10.23 -13.00
N TYR A 19 -4.57 -10.38 -11.74
CA TYR A 19 -3.17 -10.56 -11.35
C TYR A 19 -2.90 -11.85 -10.59
N HIS A 20 -3.91 -12.63 -10.17
CA HIS A 20 -3.64 -13.86 -9.42
C HIS A 20 -2.98 -14.91 -10.33
N PRO A 21 -1.72 -15.33 -10.06
CA PRO A 21 -0.93 -16.13 -11.00
C PRO A 21 -1.54 -17.50 -11.32
N ARG A 22 -2.27 -18.08 -10.37
CA ARG A 22 -2.92 -19.39 -10.52
C ARG A 22 -4.35 -19.35 -11.06
N PHE A 23 -5.10 -18.27 -10.82
CA PHE A 23 -6.57 -18.29 -10.95
C PHE A 23 -7.10 -17.22 -11.90
N SER A 24 -6.29 -16.21 -12.26
CA SER A 24 -6.68 -15.23 -13.26
C SER A 24 -6.37 -15.76 -14.66
N PRO A 25 -7.37 -15.92 -15.55
CA PRO A 25 -7.12 -16.22 -16.95
C PRO A 25 -6.52 -15.02 -17.70
N GLN A 26 -6.49 -13.82 -17.09
CA GLN A 26 -5.87 -12.61 -17.64
C GLN A 26 -4.41 -12.44 -17.19
N PHE A 27 -3.92 -13.28 -16.26
CA PHE A 27 -2.56 -13.18 -15.77
C PHE A 27 -1.55 -13.30 -16.91
N LYS A 28 -0.61 -12.36 -16.94
CA LYS A 28 0.53 -12.38 -17.86
C LYS A 28 1.76 -12.03 -17.04
N GLU A 29 2.77 -12.88 -17.06
CA GLU A 29 4.02 -12.66 -16.30
C GLU A 29 4.66 -11.31 -16.60
N ARG A 30 4.58 -10.82 -17.85
CA ARG A 30 5.08 -9.48 -18.22
C ARG A 30 4.36 -8.30 -17.53
N ASN A 31 3.17 -8.55 -16.99
CA ASN A 31 2.38 -7.57 -16.24
C ASN A 31 2.53 -7.76 -14.72
N ALA A 32 3.28 -8.78 -14.28
CA ALA A 32 3.66 -9.02 -12.89
C ALA A 32 4.82 -8.09 -12.47
N ALA A 33 5.20 -8.13 -11.20
CA ALA A 33 6.28 -7.36 -10.59
C ALA A 33 6.14 -5.83 -10.74
N LYS A 34 4.91 -5.33 -10.84
CA LYS A 34 4.66 -3.88 -10.78
C LYS A 34 5.11 -3.36 -9.41
N LYS A 35 5.97 -2.34 -9.41
CA LYS A 35 6.39 -1.64 -8.18
C LYS A 35 5.14 -1.06 -7.50
N LEU A 36 4.96 -1.35 -6.22
CA LEU A 36 3.85 -0.87 -5.40
C LEU A 36 4.37 -0.29 -4.09
N VAL A 37 3.83 0.85 -3.70
CA VAL A 37 3.99 1.42 -2.35
C VAL A 37 2.62 1.42 -1.69
N LEU A 38 2.55 0.88 -0.48
CA LEU A 38 1.33 0.89 0.33
C LEU A 38 1.41 2.05 1.32
N VAL A 39 0.42 2.93 1.32
CA VAL A 39 0.34 4.06 2.26
C VAL A 39 -0.94 3.92 3.06
N PHE A 40 -0.81 3.85 4.38
CA PHE A 40 -1.90 3.81 5.32
C PHE A 40 -1.92 5.09 6.14
N ASP A 41 -3.09 5.67 6.35
CA ASP A 41 -3.29 6.69 7.36
C ASP A 41 -4.07 6.12 8.55
N GLN A 42 -3.84 6.69 9.73
CA GLN A 42 -4.65 6.36 10.90
C GLN A 42 -4.73 7.51 11.89
N GLY A 43 -5.89 7.63 12.53
CA GLY A 43 -6.12 8.65 13.54
C GLY A 43 -5.36 8.42 14.85
N ASN A 44 -5.00 7.17 15.17
CA ASN A 44 -4.24 6.84 16.38
C ASN A 44 -2.76 7.21 16.19
N PRO A 45 -2.08 7.82 17.18
CA PRO A 45 -0.65 8.16 17.08
C PRO A 45 0.28 6.93 17.11
N ASP A 46 -0.16 5.78 17.61
CA ASP A 46 0.62 4.54 17.57
C ASP A 46 0.64 3.95 16.16
N SER A 47 1.78 4.14 15.47
CA SER A 47 2.01 3.60 14.13
C SER A 47 1.87 2.08 14.04
N SER A 48 2.11 1.33 15.12
CA SER A 48 2.13 -0.13 15.13
C SER A 48 0.77 -0.77 15.44
N LEU A 49 -0.24 0.04 15.81
CA LEU A 49 -1.53 -0.45 16.28
C LEU A 49 -2.22 -1.45 15.32
N PHE A 50 -2.03 -1.26 14.00
CA PHE A 50 -2.59 -2.15 12.97
C PHE A 50 -1.52 -2.91 12.18
N GLN A 51 -0.34 -3.16 12.76
CA GLN A 51 0.78 -3.82 12.08
C GLN A 51 0.37 -5.12 11.38
N SER A 52 -0.39 -5.98 12.06
CA SER A 52 -0.87 -7.24 11.49
C SER A 52 -1.70 -7.04 10.22
N TYR A 53 -2.43 -5.93 10.11
CA TYR A 53 -3.20 -5.61 8.92
C TYR A 53 -2.33 -5.09 7.78
N TYR A 54 -1.31 -4.28 8.09
CA TYR A 54 -0.34 -3.81 7.11
C TYR A 54 0.45 -4.97 6.52
N ASP A 55 0.93 -5.89 7.37
CA ASP A 55 1.65 -7.09 6.95
C ASP A 55 0.77 -8.02 6.12
N TYR A 56 -0.48 -8.23 6.54
CA TYR A 56 -1.45 -9.00 5.77
C TYR A 56 -1.68 -8.40 4.38
N THR A 57 -1.86 -7.08 4.30
CA THR A 57 -2.12 -6.40 3.02
C THR A 57 -0.89 -6.45 2.11
N LYS A 58 0.32 -6.27 2.67
CA LYS A 58 1.58 -6.44 1.94
C LYS A 58 1.69 -7.85 1.36
N ASN A 59 1.52 -8.89 2.17
CA ASN A 59 1.62 -10.28 1.75
C ASN A 59 0.56 -10.62 0.68
N MET A 60 -0.64 -10.05 0.80
CA MET A 60 -1.70 -10.21 -0.21
C MET A 60 -1.30 -9.61 -1.56
N PHE A 61 -0.72 -8.41 -1.60
CA PHE A 61 -0.23 -7.83 -2.85
C PHE A 61 0.97 -8.58 -3.42
N GLN A 62 1.85 -9.11 -2.57
CA GLN A 62 2.94 -9.98 -3.01
C GLN A 62 2.42 -11.30 -3.61
N LEU A 63 1.33 -11.87 -3.08
CA LEU A 63 0.65 -13.03 -3.68
C LEU A 63 0.07 -12.72 -5.08
N LEU A 64 -0.28 -11.46 -5.34
CA LEU A 64 -0.67 -10.96 -6.66
C LEU A 64 0.53 -10.53 -7.52
N GLU A 65 1.74 -10.96 -7.14
CA GLU A 65 3.00 -10.72 -7.83
C GLU A 65 3.42 -9.24 -7.90
N PHE A 66 2.92 -8.36 -7.04
CA PHE A 66 3.42 -6.98 -6.95
C PHE A 66 4.76 -6.93 -6.21
N ASP A 67 5.67 -6.10 -6.70
CA ASP A 67 6.93 -5.77 -6.00
C ASP A 67 6.64 -4.65 -4.99
N VAL A 68 6.27 -5.04 -3.77
CA VAL A 68 5.96 -4.09 -2.70
C VAL A 68 7.26 -3.49 -2.16
N LYS A 69 7.57 -2.27 -2.62
CA LYS A 69 8.81 -1.55 -2.29
C LYS A 69 8.80 -0.97 -0.88
N ASP A 70 7.66 -0.48 -0.43
CA ASP A 70 7.53 0.16 0.89
C ASP A 70 6.11 0.06 1.46
N VAL A 71 6.02 0.14 2.78
CA VAL A 71 4.78 0.23 3.56
C VAL A 71 4.90 1.42 4.51
N VAL A 72 4.21 2.49 4.16
CA VAL A 72 4.23 3.77 4.87
C VAL A 72 2.99 3.86 5.77
N VAL A 73 3.19 4.25 7.03
CA VAL A 73 2.09 4.49 7.99
C VAL A 73 2.14 5.94 8.48
N VAL A 74 1.13 6.72 8.12
CA VAL A 74 0.92 8.10 8.57
C VAL A 74 -0.01 8.09 9.78
N ALA A 75 0.56 8.06 10.98
CA ALA A 75 -0.19 7.97 12.22
C ALA A 75 -0.61 9.35 12.79
N GLY A 76 -1.59 9.35 13.69
CA GLY A 76 -2.01 10.53 14.44
C GLY A 76 -2.67 11.62 13.61
N ILE A 77 -3.28 11.30 12.46
CA ILE A 77 -3.87 12.34 11.55
C ILE A 77 -5.05 13.10 12.16
N ARG A 78 -5.54 12.70 13.33
CA ARG A 78 -6.53 13.47 14.11
C ARG A 78 -5.93 14.71 14.78
N ASN A 79 -4.63 14.71 15.04
CA ASN A 79 -3.96 15.80 15.74
C ASN A 79 -3.52 16.90 14.78
N GLU A 80 -3.17 16.52 13.55
CA GLU A 80 -2.67 17.42 12.51
C GLU A 80 -2.94 16.81 11.13
N PRO A 81 -3.49 17.57 10.17
CA PRO A 81 -3.70 17.12 8.80
C PRO A 81 -2.39 16.71 8.10
N ALA A 82 -2.45 15.68 7.27
CA ALA A 82 -1.26 15.17 6.56
C ALA A 82 -0.57 16.24 5.67
N HIS A 83 -1.31 17.18 5.10
CA HIS A 83 -0.75 18.20 4.20
C HIS A 83 0.04 19.30 4.93
N GLU A 84 -0.10 19.42 6.25
CA GLU A 84 0.65 20.39 7.08
C GLU A 84 2.00 19.81 7.53
N ARG A 85 2.20 18.49 7.39
CA ARG A 85 3.42 17.76 7.76
C ARG A 85 4.51 17.88 6.70
N LYS A 86 5.46 18.78 6.93
CA LYS A 86 6.58 19.06 6.00
C LYS A 86 7.53 17.88 5.83
N ASP A 87 7.73 17.11 6.88
CA ASP A 87 8.52 15.88 6.89
C ASP A 87 7.88 14.81 6.00
N LEU A 88 6.54 14.65 6.07
CA LEU A 88 5.81 13.69 5.26
C LEU A 88 5.97 13.96 3.76
N HIS A 89 5.86 15.22 3.32
CA HIS A 89 6.05 15.56 1.92
C HIS A 89 7.45 15.17 1.42
N THR A 90 8.48 15.43 2.23
CA THR A 90 9.87 15.10 1.87
C THR A 90 10.05 13.59 1.79
N ALA A 91 9.59 12.85 2.80
CA ALA A 91 9.65 11.39 2.81
C ALA A 91 8.93 10.75 1.60
N MET A 92 7.72 11.22 1.26
CA MET A 92 6.97 10.69 0.12
C MET A 92 7.64 11.02 -1.21
N LYS A 93 8.28 12.18 -1.32
CA LYS A 93 9.08 12.55 -2.49
C LYS A 93 10.31 11.65 -2.64
N ASP A 94 10.99 11.33 -1.54
CA ASP A 94 12.18 10.49 -1.55
C ASP A 94 11.83 9.05 -1.97
N ILE A 95 10.73 8.50 -1.42
CA ILE A 95 10.20 7.20 -1.84
C ILE A 95 9.82 7.23 -3.33
N GLY A 96 9.09 8.25 -3.78
CA GLY A 96 8.74 8.35 -5.20
C GLY A 96 9.96 8.43 -6.13
N SER A 97 11.01 9.14 -5.69
CA SER A 97 12.26 9.31 -6.45
C SER A 97 13.07 8.01 -6.53
N SER A 98 13.06 7.18 -5.47
CA SER A 98 13.75 5.89 -5.48
C SER A 98 13.13 4.88 -6.45
N LEU A 99 11.82 4.99 -6.73
CA LEU A 99 11.13 4.11 -7.68
C LEU A 99 11.60 4.29 -9.13
N VAL A 100 12.05 5.49 -9.50
CA VAL A 100 12.47 5.87 -10.86
C VAL A 100 13.98 5.70 -11.07
N SER A 101 14.76 5.72 -9.98
CA SER A 101 16.23 5.70 -10.03
C SER A 101 16.83 4.28 -10.09
N GLU A 102 15.99 3.25 -10.02
CA GLU A 102 16.31 1.82 -10.23
C GLU A 102 15.97 1.38 -11.65
#